data_AF-A0A1I1FTK8-F1
#
_entry.id   AF-A0A1I1FTK8-F1
#
_cell.length_a   1.000
_cell.length_b   1.000
_cell.length_c   1.000
_cell.angle_alpha   90.00
_cell.angle_beta   90.00
_cell.angle_gamma   90.00
#
_symmetry.space_group_name_H-M   'P 1'
#
loop_
_entity.id
_entity.type
_entity.pdbx_description
1 polymer ?
#
loop_
_entity_poly.entity_id
_entity_poly.type
_entity_poly.pdbx_seq_one_letter_code
_entity_poly.pdbx_strand_id
1 'polypeptide(L)'
;MCWSIKQTGLSVWRPRYPAWAPAWIFGLVFILLSASCSKKADVPEPELKVSTDALHLDADGGETFFHVAVNMNWSASSSDLWCILPVTAGDAGTTKVAVQIAPNAGVEPRNATITVNAGALSQQIKVTQEGAITLDVEQDEYEIGAAGGAIAVGVMASEAFQVEADSDWIEKAAEPDAAGTAKFIIKPNPSVLERQGLIRFVLAGLIRNVTVRQSGQEAEIPADKSGVERDAPALVRQMTVGWNLGNALEAGSSPLVADETLWGNPRTTKALIDAVKHAGFNAVRIPCAWSGYMEDQASYRIREDWLARVKEVVDYCLDNDMYAIINTHWDGGWLEEHPLYAHQEAVNRKFGALWKQVAVYFRDYDERLLFAGTNEVRANYDAPTAEHIAVQLSYNQTFVNTVRATGGRNAYRNLVVQAYNTNIEHAVNHLRLPDDSEPDRLIVEVHYYDPYDFTLDQNSDKYLWGSEYRGHAQVSSWGQEEWVDQTFAKMKTHFIDKGVPVILGEYGVMRRAAPAGILADHVRSRNSYLRYVTRAARLSGMVPFYWDSGHTGNNASGLFNRGAATPVHQDAISAIVGAVP
;
A
#
# COMPACT_ATOMS: atom_id res chain seq x y z
N MET A 1 17.39 -45.45 -22.82
CA MET A 1 16.43 -46.51 -23.19
C MET A 1 15.06 -45.86 -23.37
N CYS A 2 14.49 -46.07 -24.56
CA CYS A 2 13.09 -45.92 -25.00
C CYS A 2 12.28 -44.64 -24.71
N TRP A 3 11.94 -44.00 -25.83
CA TRP A 3 10.82 -43.08 -26.10
C TRP A 3 9.44 -43.58 -25.68
N SER A 4 8.50 -42.65 -25.43
CA SER A 4 7.21 -42.61 -26.14
C SER A 4 6.50 -41.27 -25.94
N ILE A 5 6.22 -40.58 -27.05
CA ILE A 5 5.36 -39.39 -27.16
C ILE A 5 3.97 -39.88 -27.58
N LYS A 6 2.90 -39.39 -26.94
CA LYS A 6 1.51 -39.58 -27.38
C LYS A 6 0.75 -38.25 -27.45
N GLN A 7 0.46 -37.89 -28.71
CA GLN A 7 -0.74 -37.32 -29.31
C GLN A 7 -1.69 -36.35 -28.55
N THR A 8 -1.90 -35.26 -29.28
CA THR A 8 -2.97 -34.27 -29.36
C THR A 8 -4.41 -34.74 -29.14
N GLY A 9 -5.22 -33.89 -28.49
CA GLY A 9 -6.69 -33.94 -28.52
C GLY A 9 -7.29 -32.54 -28.36
N LEU A 10 -7.84 -32.01 -29.47
CA LEU A 10 -8.73 -30.85 -29.51
C LEU A 10 -10.15 -31.30 -29.12
N SER A 11 -10.81 -30.56 -28.22
CA SER A 11 -12.23 -30.72 -27.92
C SER A 11 -13.01 -29.47 -28.28
N VAL A 12 -14.14 -29.74 -28.91
CA VAL A 12 -15.17 -28.85 -29.45
C VAL A 12 -16.22 -28.62 -28.38
N TRP A 13 -16.79 -27.41 -28.27
CA TRP A 13 -18.21 -27.22 -27.91
C TRP A 13 -18.77 -25.91 -28.50
N ARG A 14 -19.97 -26.01 -29.10
CA ARG A 14 -20.73 -24.95 -29.79
C ARG A 14 -21.53 -24.09 -28.80
N PRO A 15 -22.17 -23.01 -29.30
CA PRO A 15 -23.64 -23.01 -29.27
C PRO A 15 -24.32 -22.65 -30.61
N ARG A 16 -25.59 -23.03 -30.68
CA ARG A 16 -26.54 -22.99 -31.81
C ARG A 16 -27.26 -21.65 -31.89
N TYR A 17 -27.77 -21.28 -33.07
CA TYR A 17 -29.16 -20.84 -33.33
C TYR A 17 -29.49 -20.96 -34.84
N PRO A 18 -30.77 -20.96 -35.26
CA PRO A 18 -31.27 -21.80 -36.35
C PRO A 18 -31.67 -21.01 -37.60
N ALA A 19 -31.70 -21.67 -38.75
CA ALA A 19 -32.51 -21.21 -39.88
C ALA A 19 -33.11 -22.42 -40.61
N TRP A 20 -34.42 -22.36 -40.75
CA TRP A 20 -35.27 -23.34 -41.42
C TRP A 20 -35.21 -23.11 -42.93
N ALA A 21 -35.05 -24.18 -43.71
CA ALA A 21 -35.29 -24.18 -45.14
C ALA A 21 -36.08 -25.45 -45.50
N PRO A 22 -37.14 -25.38 -46.32
CA PRO A 22 -37.66 -26.55 -47.00
C PRO A 22 -37.09 -26.61 -48.42
N ALA A 23 -36.31 -27.66 -48.67
CA ALA A 23 -35.97 -28.11 -50.01
C ALA A 23 -37.12 -28.95 -50.58
N TRP A 24 -37.54 -28.65 -51.80
CA TRP A 24 -38.33 -29.57 -52.62
C TRP A 24 -37.45 -30.08 -53.76
N ILE A 25 -37.27 -31.40 -53.76
CA ILE A 25 -36.56 -32.20 -54.76
C ILE A 25 -37.54 -32.53 -55.88
N PHE A 26 -37.10 -32.41 -57.13
CA PHE A 26 -37.64 -33.22 -58.22
C PHE A 26 -36.50 -33.71 -59.11
N GLY A 27 -36.40 -35.04 -59.23
CA GLY A 27 -35.65 -35.72 -60.29
C GLY A 27 -36.59 -36.26 -61.35
N LEU A 28 -36.05 -36.53 -62.54
CA LEU A 28 -36.39 -37.60 -63.51
C LEU A 28 -35.67 -37.27 -64.82
N VAL A 29 -34.66 -38.06 -65.20
CA VAL A 29 -34.73 -39.20 -66.14
C VAL A 29 -35.24 -38.80 -67.53
N PHE A 30 -34.29 -38.73 -68.46
CA PHE A 30 -34.46 -38.76 -69.90
C PHE A 30 -34.97 -40.14 -70.36
N ILE A 31 -35.90 -40.19 -71.33
CA ILE A 31 -35.84 -41.10 -72.50
C ILE A 31 -36.94 -40.80 -73.54
N LEU A 32 -36.45 -40.53 -74.76
CA LEU A 32 -36.91 -40.87 -76.12
C LEU A 32 -38.21 -40.31 -76.75
N LEU A 33 -37.93 -39.55 -77.83
CA LEU A 33 -38.39 -39.69 -79.23
C LEU A 33 -39.73 -39.09 -79.71
N SER A 34 -39.53 -38.03 -80.49
CA SER A 34 -40.11 -37.70 -81.81
C SER A 34 -41.61 -37.52 -81.97
N ALA A 35 -42.03 -36.30 -82.31
CA ALA A 35 -42.44 -35.93 -83.68
C ALA A 35 -42.88 -34.44 -83.77
N SER A 36 -42.29 -33.75 -84.74
CA SER A 36 -42.84 -32.73 -85.65
C SER A 36 -43.98 -31.78 -85.19
N CYS A 37 -43.68 -30.47 -85.09
CA CYS A 37 -44.15 -29.42 -86.02
C CYS A 37 -43.95 -27.99 -85.47
N SER A 38 -43.38 -27.13 -86.34
CA SER A 38 -43.25 -25.66 -86.33
C SER A 38 -43.24 -24.93 -84.97
N LYS A 39 -42.05 -24.62 -84.45
CA LYS A 39 -41.86 -23.64 -83.36
C LYS A 39 -41.34 -22.32 -83.92
N LYS A 40 -42.04 -21.22 -83.64
CA LYS A 40 -41.42 -19.89 -83.50
C LYS A 40 -40.25 -20.05 -82.54
N ALA A 41 -39.09 -19.44 -82.84
CA ALA A 41 -37.97 -19.42 -81.91
C ALA A 41 -38.45 -18.86 -80.55
N ASP A 42 -38.48 -19.72 -79.53
CA ASP A 42 -38.58 -19.30 -78.13
C ASP A 42 -37.31 -18.50 -77.84
N VAL A 43 -37.44 -17.17 -77.82
CA VAL A 43 -36.37 -16.30 -77.31
C VAL A 43 -36.34 -16.52 -75.80
N PRO A 44 -35.22 -17.01 -75.21
CA PRO A 44 -35.15 -17.19 -73.76
C PRO A 44 -35.45 -15.86 -73.07
N GLU A 45 -36.36 -15.88 -72.08
CA GLU A 45 -36.70 -14.66 -71.34
C GLU A 45 -35.44 -14.08 -70.69
N PRO A 46 -35.22 -12.75 -70.74
CA PRO A 46 -34.07 -12.14 -70.10
C PRO A 46 -33.99 -12.53 -68.62
N GLU A 47 -32.80 -12.93 -68.16
CA GLU A 47 -32.54 -13.23 -66.75
C GLU A 47 -31.33 -12.43 -66.26
N LEU A 48 -31.47 -11.79 -65.09
CA LEU A 48 -30.41 -11.10 -64.38
C LEU A 48 -30.54 -11.38 -62.89
N LYS A 49 -29.51 -11.98 -62.30
CA LYS A 49 -29.39 -12.20 -60.85
C LYS A 49 -28.02 -11.75 -60.37
N VAL A 50 -28.01 -11.08 -59.23
CA VAL A 50 -26.80 -10.74 -58.48
C VAL A 50 -26.74 -11.62 -57.22
N SER A 51 -25.53 -12.00 -56.80
CA SER A 51 -25.35 -12.90 -55.66
C SER A 51 -25.65 -12.28 -54.29
N THR A 52 -25.75 -10.95 -54.24
CA THR A 52 -26.06 -10.18 -53.03
C THR A 52 -26.73 -8.87 -53.44
N ASP A 53 -27.58 -8.34 -52.57
CA ASP A 53 -28.18 -7.01 -52.66
C ASP A 53 -27.40 -5.94 -51.88
N ALA A 54 -26.44 -6.35 -51.04
CA ALA A 54 -25.59 -5.44 -50.27
C ALA A 54 -24.15 -5.93 -50.07
N LEU A 55 -23.24 -4.96 -49.91
CA LEU A 55 -21.84 -5.12 -49.51
C LEU A 55 -21.54 -4.13 -48.37
N HIS A 56 -20.84 -4.59 -47.33
CA HIS A 56 -20.44 -3.77 -46.18
C HIS A 56 -18.91 -3.87 -45.99
N LEU A 57 -18.26 -2.75 -45.77
CA LEU A 57 -16.82 -2.66 -45.53
C LEU A 57 -16.51 -1.66 -44.41
N ASP A 58 -15.41 -1.90 -43.70
CA ASP A 58 -14.87 -0.97 -42.72
C ASP A 58 -14.25 0.26 -43.40
N ALA A 59 -13.90 1.27 -42.61
CA ALA A 59 -13.34 2.53 -43.09
C ALA A 59 -12.08 2.37 -43.96
N ASP A 60 -11.24 1.37 -43.67
CA ASP A 60 -10.03 1.10 -44.45
C ASP A 60 -10.33 0.69 -45.91
N GLY A 61 -11.56 0.25 -46.19
CA GLY A 61 -11.97 -0.20 -47.51
C GLY A 61 -11.30 -1.53 -47.89
N GLY A 62 -10.90 -1.65 -49.15
CA GLY A 62 -10.26 -2.86 -49.68
C GLY A 62 -11.02 -3.48 -50.84
N GLU A 63 -10.75 -4.76 -51.12
CA GLU A 63 -11.36 -5.50 -52.22
C GLU A 63 -12.43 -6.47 -51.71
N THR A 64 -13.61 -6.44 -52.32
CA THR A 64 -14.67 -7.44 -52.16
C THR A 64 -15.19 -7.87 -53.52
N PHE A 65 -16.19 -8.75 -53.57
CA PHE A 65 -16.76 -9.21 -54.84
C PHE A 65 -18.22 -9.63 -54.74
N PHE A 66 -18.90 -9.63 -55.88
CA PHE A 66 -20.20 -10.26 -56.08
C PHE A 66 -20.20 -11.04 -57.40
N HIS A 67 -21.22 -11.85 -57.65
CA HIS A 67 -21.39 -12.55 -58.91
C HIS A 67 -22.63 -12.03 -59.64
N VAL A 68 -22.49 -11.88 -60.95
CA VAL A 68 -23.60 -11.60 -61.86
C VAL A 68 -23.85 -12.85 -62.68
N ALA A 69 -25.09 -13.35 -62.66
CA ALA A 69 -25.55 -14.43 -63.52
C ALA A 69 -26.61 -13.88 -64.48
N VAL A 70 -26.31 -13.92 -65.78
CA VAL A 70 -27.18 -13.41 -66.84
C VAL A 70 -27.19 -14.33 -68.06
N ASN A 71 -28.23 -14.27 -68.88
CA ASN A 71 -28.31 -14.98 -70.16
C ASN A 71 -28.08 -14.09 -71.39
N MET A 72 -27.61 -12.86 -71.20
CA MET A 72 -27.30 -11.88 -72.25
C MET A 72 -26.19 -10.92 -71.81
N ASN A 73 -25.76 -10.00 -72.67
CA ASN A 73 -24.72 -9.04 -72.30
C ASN A 73 -25.20 -8.10 -71.20
N TRP A 74 -24.32 -7.82 -70.24
CA TRP A 74 -24.61 -6.99 -69.08
C TRP A 74 -23.59 -5.85 -68.96
N SER A 75 -24.00 -4.79 -68.26
CA SER A 75 -23.13 -3.70 -67.84
C SER A 75 -23.33 -3.40 -66.36
N ALA A 76 -22.31 -2.87 -65.70
CA ALA A 76 -22.40 -2.37 -64.34
C ALA A 76 -21.72 -1.00 -64.21
N SER A 77 -22.31 -0.16 -63.38
CA SER A 77 -21.76 1.13 -62.99
C SER A 77 -21.92 1.36 -61.49
N SER A 78 -21.01 2.13 -60.91
CA SER A 78 -21.12 2.64 -59.54
C SER A 78 -21.64 4.08 -59.56
N SER A 79 -22.39 4.48 -58.54
CA SER A 79 -22.83 5.86 -58.35
C SER A 79 -21.71 6.81 -57.90
N ASP A 80 -20.62 6.26 -57.35
CA ASP A 80 -19.59 7.06 -56.68
C ASP A 80 -18.16 6.62 -57.03
N LEU A 81 -17.25 7.59 -57.06
CA LEU A 81 -15.86 7.40 -57.51
C LEU A 81 -15.01 6.56 -56.55
N TRP A 82 -15.39 6.46 -55.27
CA TRP A 82 -14.66 5.67 -54.27
C TRP A 82 -15.02 4.17 -54.33
N CYS A 83 -16.10 3.81 -55.04
CA CYS A 83 -16.52 2.44 -55.30
C CYS A 83 -16.22 2.08 -56.75
N ILE A 84 -15.11 1.38 -56.97
CA ILE A 84 -14.53 1.14 -58.29
C ILE A 84 -14.85 -0.27 -58.74
N LEU A 85 -15.34 -0.39 -59.98
CA LEU A 85 -15.57 -1.66 -60.67
C LEU A 85 -14.51 -1.82 -61.76
N PRO A 86 -13.49 -2.67 -61.58
CA PRO A 86 -12.51 -2.95 -62.63
C PRO A 86 -13.14 -3.61 -63.87
N VAL A 87 -14.28 -4.30 -63.68
CA VAL A 87 -15.06 -4.94 -64.74
C VAL A 87 -16.46 -4.33 -64.77
N THR A 88 -16.79 -3.64 -65.85
CA THR A 88 -18.06 -2.88 -66.02
C THR A 88 -18.98 -3.46 -67.10
N ALA A 89 -18.60 -4.55 -67.76
CA ALA A 89 -19.45 -5.27 -68.70
C ALA A 89 -18.99 -6.71 -68.88
N GLY A 90 -19.89 -7.57 -69.36
CA GLY A 90 -19.60 -8.96 -69.71
C GLY A 90 -20.68 -9.58 -70.58
N ASP A 91 -20.38 -10.77 -71.10
CA ASP A 91 -21.32 -11.55 -71.91
C ASP A 91 -22.20 -12.46 -71.04
N ALA A 92 -23.11 -13.21 -71.69
CA ALA A 92 -23.94 -14.23 -71.05
C ALA A 92 -23.10 -15.25 -70.25
N GLY A 93 -23.54 -15.58 -69.04
CA GLY A 93 -22.86 -16.51 -68.14
C GLY A 93 -22.88 -16.03 -66.69
N THR A 94 -21.99 -16.62 -65.87
CA THR A 94 -21.75 -16.17 -64.49
C THR A 94 -20.37 -15.53 -64.42
N THR A 95 -20.31 -14.26 -64.01
CA THR A 95 -19.07 -13.49 -63.87
C THR A 95 -18.87 -13.07 -62.42
N LYS A 96 -17.65 -13.27 -61.88
CA LYS A 96 -17.23 -12.69 -60.60
C LYS A 96 -16.77 -11.26 -60.86
N VAL A 97 -17.38 -10.29 -60.20
CA VAL A 97 -17.05 -8.87 -60.32
C VAL A 97 -16.39 -8.42 -59.02
N ALA A 98 -15.12 -8.02 -59.12
CA ALA A 98 -14.41 -7.39 -58.02
C ALA A 98 -14.90 -5.96 -57.81
N VAL A 99 -14.92 -5.52 -56.55
CA VAL A 99 -15.28 -4.16 -56.14
C VAL A 99 -14.14 -3.64 -55.29
N GLN A 100 -13.49 -2.58 -55.73
CA GLN A 100 -12.40 -1.94 -55.02
C GLN A 100 -12.91 -0.67 -54.34
N ILE A 101 -12.78 -0.61 -53.02
CA ILE A 101 -13.29 0.45 -52.18
C ILE A 101 -12.10 1.24 -51.61
N ALA A 102 -12.03 2.53 -51.93
CA ALA A 102 -11.02 3.41 -51.36
C ALA A 102 -11.27 3.63 -49.84
N PRO A 103 -10.24 3.94 -49.03
CA PRO A 103 -10.43 4.27 -47.62
C PRO A 103 -11.38 5.47 -47.41
N ASN A 104 -12.19 5.43 -46.36
CA ASN A 104 -13.02 6.52 -45.87
C ASN A 104 -12.32 7.22 -44.70
N ALA A 105 -11.74 8.40 -44.95
CA ALA A 105 -11.07 9.18 -43.91
C ALA A 105 -12.06 9.98 -43.03
N GLY A 106 -13.34 10.06 -43.40
CA GLY A 106 -14.39 10.72 -42.61
C GLY A 106 -15.01 9.77 -41.60
N VAL A 107 -15.53 10.32 -40.50
CA VAL A 107 -16.16 9.54 -39.41
C VAL A 107 -17.60 9.09 -39.72
N GLU A 108 -18.21 9.65 -40.77
CA GLU A 108 -19.56 9.27 -41.19
C GLU A 108 -19.52 8.12 -42.21
N PRO A 109 -20.45 7.15 -42.11
CA PRO A 109 -20.57 6.10 -43.10
C PRO A 109 -21.02 6.71 -44.44
N ARG A 110 -20.47 6.18 -45.54
CA ARG A 110 -20.81 6.58 -46.90
C ARG A 110 -21.40 5.44 -47.70
N ASN A 111 -22.30 5.76 -48.63
CA ASN A 111 -23.06 4.79 -49.39
C ASN A 111 -22.88 5.02 -50.89
N ALA A 112 -22.73 3.94 -51.65
CA ALA A 112 -22.78 3.94 -53.11
C ALA A 112 -23.77 2.87 -53.58
N THR A 113 -24.24 2.98 -54.81
CA THR A 113 -25.09 1.97 -55.45
C THR A 113 -24.41 1.47 -56.71
N ILE A 114 -24.16 0.17 -56.77
CA ILE A 114 -23.77 -0.51 -58.00
C ILE A 114 -25.05 -0.90 -58.73
N THR A 115 -25.21 -0.44 -59.96
CA THR A 115 -26.35 -0.80 -60.82
C THR A 115 -25.87 -1.74 -61.91
N VAL A 116 -26.44 -2.94 -61.98
CA VAL A 116 -26.19 -3.93 -63.03
C VAL A 116 -27.39 -3.97 -63.97
N ASN A 117 -27.16 -3.82 -65.26
CA ASN A 117 -28.21 -3.83 -66.29
C ASN A 117 -27.97 -4.96 -67.29
N ALA A 118 -29.04 -5.63 -67.70
CA ALA A 118 -29.05 -6.61 -68.79
C ALA A 118 -30.34 -6.42 -69.61
N GLY A 119 -30.24 -5.76 -70.77
CA GLY A 119 -31.41 -5.35 -71.55
C GLY A 119 -32.31 -4.38 -70.77
N ALA A 120 -33.56 -4.76 -70.54
CA ALA A 120 -34.52 -3.99 -69.74
C ALA A 120 -34.49 -4.34 -68.24
N LEU A 121 -33.70 -5.34 -67.82
CA LEU A 121 -33.57 -5.73 -66.41
C LEU A 121 -32.50 -4.91 -65.73
N SER A 122 -32.76 -4.55 -64.46
CA SER A 122 -31.82 -3.83 -63.61
C SER A 122 -31.82 -4.42 -62.20
N GLN A 123 -30.64 -4.57 -61.62
CA GLN A 123 -30.44 -4.97 -60.22
C GLN A 123 -29.50 -3.98 -59.56
N GLN A 124 -29.79 -3.63 -58.31
CA GLN A 124 -28.99 -2.69 -57.53
C GLN A 124 -28.37 -3.41 -56.33
N ILE A 125 -27.10 -3.09 -56.08
CA ILE A 125 -26.36 -3.56 -54.92
C ILE A 125 -25.94 -2.34 -54.11
N LYS A 126 -26.38 -2.26 -52.86
CA LYS A 126 -25.99 -1.20 -51.95
C LYS A 126 -24.60 -1.47 -51.39
N VAL A 127 -23.70 -0.51 -51.51
CA VAL A 127 -22.38 -0.56 -50.87
C VAL A 127 -22.38 0.43 -49.71
N THR A 128 -22.23 -0.07 -48.49
CA THR A 128 -22.04 0.74 -47.28
C THR A 128 -20.58 0.63 -46.86
N GLN A 129 -19.91 1.76 -46.63
CA GLN A 129 -18.58 1.80 -46.02
C GLN A 129 -18.65 2.60 -44.72
N GLU A 130 -18.17 2.02 -43.62
CA GLU A 130 -18.14 2.68 -42.31
C GLU A 130 -17.19 3.90 -42.29
N GLY A 131 -17.37 4.74 -41.27
CA GLY A 131 -16.51 5.89 -41.01
C GLY A 131 -15.23 5.52 -40.27
N ALA A 132 -14.18 6.34 -40.43
CA ALA A 132 -12.92 6.18 -39.71
C ALA A 132 -13.13 6.22 -38.19
N ILE A 133 -12.54 5.25 -37.50
CA ILE A 133 -12.50 5.25 -36.04
C ILE A 133 -11.45 6.25 -35.56
N THR A 134 -11.87 7.20 -34.73
CA THR A 134 -10.97 8.21 -34.15
C THR A 134 -11.11 8.23 -32.63
N LEU A 135 -9.97 8.46 -31.95
CA LEU A 135 -9.91 8.64 -30.50
C LEU A 135 -8.82 9.66 -30.19
N ASP A 136 -9.21 10.75 -29.56
CA ASP A 136 -8.30 11.78 -29.09
C ASP A 136 -8.81 12.42 -27.79
N VAL A 137 -7.92 13.09 -27.06
CA VAL A 137 -8.24 13.80 -25.81
C VAL A 137 -7.90 15.27 -25.95
N GLU A 138 -8.66 16.13 -25.29
CA GLU A 138 -8.41 17.59 -25.33
C GLU A 138 -7.13 17.98 -24.59
N GLN A 139 -6.72 17.18 -23.60
CA GLN A 139 -5.58 17.45 -22.75
C GLN A 139 -4.89 16.14 -22.34
N ASP A 140 -3.59 16.05 -22.59
CA ASP A 140 -2.78 14.86 -22.30
C ASP A 140 -2.28 14.81 -20.85
N GLU A 141 -2.34 15.92 -20.10
CA GLU A 141 -1.74 16.02 -18.77
C GLU A 141 -2.47 16.98 -17.83
N TYR A 142 -2.67 16.58 -16.57
CA TYR A 142 -3.25 17.39 -15.50
C TYR A 142 -2.30 17.47 -14.30
N GLU A 143 -2.06 18.68 -13.81
CA GLU A 143 -1.33 18.94 -12.56
C GLU A 143 -2.31 19.28 -11.44
N ILE A 144 -2.25 18.50 -10.34
CA ILE A 144 -3.20 18.58 -9.23
C ILE A 144 -2.44 18.77 -7.93
N GLY A 145 -2.93 19.69 -7.08
CA GLY A 145 -2.37 19.90 -5.75
C GLY A 145 -2.56 18.69 -4.84
N ALA A 146 -1.81 18.64 -3.74
CA ALA A 146 -1.84 17.53 -2.78
C ALA A 146 -3.22 17.27 -2.16
N ALA A 147 -4.08 18.29 -2.07
CA ALA A 147 -5.46 18.15 -1.60
C ALA A 147 -6.36 17.32 -2.53
N GLY A 148 -5.93 17.07 -3.77
CA GLY A 148 -6.76 16.42 -4.78
C GLY A 148 -7.81 17.37 -5.34
N GLY A 149 -8.84 16.82 -5.97
CA GLY A 149 -9.91 17.59 -6.59
C GLY A 149 -10.60 16.85 -7.73
N ALA A 150 -11.56 17.51 -8.38
CA ALA A 150 -12.23 16.95 -9.55
C ALA A 150 -11.53 17.42 -10.83
N ILE A 151 -11.37 16.51 -11.80
CA ILE A 151 -10.94 16.83 -13.16
C ILE A 151 -11.97 16.34 -14.18
N ALA A 152 -12.00 16.98 -15.34
CA ALA A 152 -12.84 16.59 -16.47
C ALA A 152 -11.96 16.53 -17.72
N VAL A 153 -11.97 15.38 -18.39
CA VAL A 153 -11.22 15.10 -19.62
C VAL A 153 -12.21 15.07 -20.77
N GLY A 154 -12.11 16.05 -21.67
CA GLY A 154 -12.86 16.02 -22.93
C GLY A 154 -12.25 14.99 -23.88
N VAL A 155 -13.09 14.10 -24.43
CA VAL A 155 -12.66 13.04 -25.35
C VAL A 155 -13.38 13.23 -26.69
N MET A 156 -12.60 13.31 -27.76
CA MET A 156 -13.08 13.35 -29.13
C MET A 156 -13.00 11.94 -29.70
N ALA A 157 -14.13 11.24 -29.75
CA ALA A 157 -14.23 9.87 -30.25
C ALA A 157 -15.32 9.73 -31.30
N SER A 158 -15.09 8.89 -32.32
CA SER A 158 -16.10 8.60 -33.34
C SER A 158 -17.27 7.77 -32.80
N GLU A 159 -17.05 6.99 -31.73
CA GLU A 159 -18.02 6.11 -31.08
C GLU A 159 -17.78 6.00 -29.57
N ALA A 160 -18.60 5.21 -28.88
CA ALA A 160 -18.46 4.96 -27.44
C ALA A 160 -17.13 4.26 -27.11
N PHE A 161 -16.37 4.83 -26.18
CA PHE A 161 -15.06 4.35 -25.74
C PHE A 161 -15.10 3.75 -24.33
N GLN A 162 -14.05 3.02 -23.98
CA GLN A 162 -13.80 2.54 -22.61
C GLN A 162 -12.79 3.45 -21.92
N VAL A 163 -12.92 3.56 -20.60
CA VAL A 163 -12.01 4.37 -19.79
C VAL A 163 -11.64 3.64 -18.49
N GLU A 164 -10.35 3.59 -18.20
CA GLU A 164 -9.79 2.97 -16.99
C GLU A 164 -8.73 3.88 -16.38
N ALA A 165 -8.60 3.85 -15.04
CA ALA A 165 -7.48 4.48 -14.34
C ALA A 165 -6.54 3.40 -13.82
N ASP A 166 -5.23 3.64 -13.87
CA ASP A 166 -4.22 2.67 -13.42
C ASP A 166 -4.00 2.66 -11.90
N SER A 167 -4.63 3.60 -11.19
CA SER A 167 -4.40 3.87 -9.78
C SER A 167 -5.71 4.08 -9.03
N ASP A 168 -5.79 3.61 -7.79
CA ASP A 168 -6.98 3.69 -6.93
C ASP A 168 -7.27 5.09 -6.37
N TRP A 169 -6.29 6.01 -6.45
CA TRP A 169 -6.41 7.41 -6.10
C TRP A 169 -6.96 8.29 -7.24
N ILE A 170 -7.14 7.73 -8.44
CA ILE A 170 -7.85 8.37 -9.56
C ILE A 170 -9.20 7.64 -9.73
N GLU A 171 -10.26 8.20 -9.16
CA GLU A 171 -11.56 7.55 -9.13
C GLU A 171 -12.47 8.08 -10.24
N LYS A 172 -13.03 7.20 -11.07
CA LYS A 172 -14.03 7.58 -12.07
C LYS A 172 -15.32 8.02 -11.36
N ALA A 173 -15.69 9.29 -11.53
CA ALA A 173 -16.83 9.88 -10.84
C ALA A 173 -18.17 9.49 -11.47
N ALA A 174 -18.19 9.36 -12.80
CA ALA A 174 -19.37 8.99 -13.60
C ALA A 174 -18.94 8.39 -14.94
N GLU A 175 -19.85 7.72 -15.63
CA GLU A 175 -19.64 7.37 -17.04
C GLU A 175 -19.50 8.65 -17.90
N PRO A 176 -18.77 8.59 -19.02
CA PRO A 176 -18.66 9.71 -19.95
C PRO A 176 -20.04 10.24 -20.34
N ASP A 177 -20.19 11.56 -20.35
CA ASP A 177 -21.44 12.18 -20.76
C ASP A 177 -21.64 12.12 -22.29
N ALA A 178 -22.81 12.58 -22.75
CA ALA A 178 -23.14 12.57 -24.17
C ALA A 178 -22.22 13.46 -25.04
N ALA A 179 -21.43 14.35 -24.41
CA ALA A 179 -20.42 15.16 -25.09
C ALA A 179 -19.04 14.49 -25.10
N GLY A 180 -18.90 13.28 -24.55
CA GLY A 180 -17.63 12.55 -24.46
C GLY A 180 -16.76 12.97 -23.28
N THR A 181 -17.27 13.76 -22.32
CA THR A 181 -16.47 14.21 -21.17
C THR A 181 -16.45 13.16 -20.07
N ALA A 182 -15.27 12.67 -19.70
CA ALA A 182 -15.05 11.78 -18.58
C ALA A 182 -14.62 12.55 -17.31
N LYS A 183 -15.27 12.29 -16.17
CA LYS A 183 -15.03 13.02 -14.90
C LYS A 183 -14.36 12.11 -13.87
N PHE A 184 -13.37 12.65 -13.18
CA PHE A 184 -12.60 11.92 -12.16
C PHE A 184 -12.48 12.72 -10.87
N ILE A 185 -12.42 12.00 -9.74
CA ILE A 185 -12.05 12.51 -8.44
C ILE A 185 -10.63 12.02 -8.13
N ILE A 186 -9.71 12.98 -7.95
CA ILE A 186 -8.34 12.75 -7.53
C ILE A 186 -8.32 12.81 -6.01
N LYS A 187 -8.04 11.69 -5.35
CA LYS A 187 -7.95 11.61 -3.89
C LYS A 187 -6.76 12.43 -3.37
N PRO A 188 -6.81 12.95 -2.13
CA PRO A 188 -5.65 13.63 -1.53
C PRO A 188 -4.41 12.74 -1.54
N ASN A 189 -3.24 13.33 -1.77
CA ASN A 189 -1.94 12.68 -1.60
C ASN A 189 -1.41 12.99 -0.20
N PRO A 190 -1.42 12.03 0.74
CA PRO A 190 -0.95 12.28 2.11
C PRO A 190 0.57 12.25 2.23
N SER A 191 1.29 11.81 1.19
CA SER A 191 2.74 11.78 1.15
C SER A 191 3.32 13.17 0.85
N VAL A 192 4.51 13.45 1.38
CA VAL A 192 5.33 14.59 0.96
C VAL A 192 5.93 14.41 -0.44
N LEU A 193 5.89 13.19 -0.98
CA LEU A 193 6.39 12.87 -2.31
C LEU A 193 5.25 12.98 -3.34
N GLU A 194 5.55 13.57 -4.49
CA GLU A 194 4.64 13.57 -5.64
C GLU A 194 4.34 12.16 -6.11
N ARG A 195 3.21 12.01 -6.81
CA ARG A 195 2.82 10.76 -7.47
C ARG A 195 2.24 11.06 -8.85
N GLN A 196 2.28 10.05 -9.71
CA GLN A 196 1.69 10.13 -11.06
C GLN A 196 0.90 8.87 -11.36
N GLY A 197 -0.15 9.02 -12.16
CA GLY A 197 -0.99 7.92 -12.61
C GLY A 197 -1.55 8.23 -14.00
N LEU A 198 -2.12 7.23 -14.64
CA LEU A 198 -2.64 7.31 -16.01
C LEU A 198 -4.14 7.02 -16.05
N ILE A 199 -4.83 7.83 -16.85
CA ILE A 199 -6.19 7.53 -17.32
C ILE A 199 -6.05 7.07 -18.76
N ARG A 200 -6.53 5.86 -19.04
CA ARG A 200 -6.46 5.25 -20.37
C ARG A 200 -7.83 5.21 -21.01
N PHE A 201 -7.91 5.77 -22.20
CA PHE A 201 -9.06 5.72 -23.09
C PHE A 201 -8.80 4.70 -24.19
N VAL A 202 -9.77 3.82 -24.46
CA VAL A 202 -9.64 2.73 -25.44
C VAL A 202 -10.86 2.69 -26.36
N LEU A 203 -10.61 2.69 -27.67
CA LEU A 203 -11.64 2.54 -28.71
C LEU A 203 -11.09 1.70 -29.86
N ALA A 204 -11.67 0.52 -30.09
CA ALA A 204 -11.31 -0.40 -31.18
C ALA A 204 -9.79 -0.60 -31.39
N GLY A 205 -9.04 -0.71 -30.28
CA GLY A 205 -7.58 -0.90 -30.30
C GLY A 205 -6.75 0.39 -30.29
N LEU A 206 -7.35 1.55 -30.56
CA LEU A 206 -6.73 2.86 -30.31
C LEU A 206 -6.64 3.10 -28.80
N ILE A 207 -5.52 3.66 -28.37
CA ILE A 207 -5.26 4.00 -26.96
C ILE A 207 -4.83 5.47 -26.89
N ARG A 208 -5.41 6.19 -25.93
CA ARG A 208 -4.96 7.52 -25.49
C ARG A 208 -4.76 7.51 -23.99
N ASN A 209 -3.62 8.00 -23.54
CA ASN A 209 -3.28 8.09 -22.13
C ASN A 209 -3.25 9.55 -21.72
N VAL A 210 -3.91 9.86 -20.61
CA VAL A 210 -3.82 11.15 -19.93
C VAL A 210 -3.04 10.95 -18.64
N THR A 211 -2.00 11.75 -18.45
CA THR A 211 -1.16 11.72 -17.25
C THR A 211 -1.76 12.62 -16.18
N VAL A 212 -1.96 12.12 -14.98
CA VAL A 212 -2.30 12.94 -13.81
C VAL A 212 -1.06 13.00 -12.92
N ARG A 213 -0.47 14.19 -12.79
CA ARG A 213 0.60 14.47 -11.81
C ARG A 213 -0.01 15.12 -10.58
N GLN A 214 0.25 14.55 -9.42
CA GLN A 214 -0.22 15.09 -8.16
C GLN A 214 0.94 15.44 -7.24
N SER A 215 1.00 16.69 -6.81
CA SER A 215 2.01 17.15 -5.85
C SER A 215 1.89 16.42 -4.52
N GLY A 216 3.02 16.29 -3.81
CA GLY A 216 3.03 15.88 -2.41
C GLY A 216 2.60 17.01 -1.48
N GLN A 217 2.31 16.67 -0.22
CA GLN A 217 2.08 17.63 0.86
C GLN A 217 3.27 18.59 0.98
N GLU A 218 3.00 19.82 1.42
CA GLU A 218 4.06 20.79 1.70
C GLU A 218 5.01 20.23 2.75
N ALA A 219 6.28 20.06 2.34
CA ALA A 219 7.32 19.48 3.17
C ALA A 219 7.60 20.32 4.43
N GLU A 220 7.46 21.64 4.31
CA GLU A 220 7.80 22.62 5.32
C GLU A 220 6.68 23.66 5.35
N ILE A 221 6.09 23.90 6.52
CA ILE A 221 5.03 24.91 6.72
C ILE A 221 5.40 25.80 7.92
N PRO A 222 4.80 26.98 8.09
CA PRO A 222 5.05 27.81 9.27
C PRO A 222 4.80 27.05 10.59
N ALA A 223 5.59 27.32 11.61
CA ALA A 223 5.43 26.72 12.93
C ALA A 223 4.07 27.06 13.54
N ASP A 224 3.44 26.07 14.20
CA ASP A 224 2.16 26.23 14.89
C ASP A 224 2.23 25.54 16.25
N LYS A 225 2.02 26.31 17.34
CA LYS A 225 2.07 25.79 18.70
C LYS A 225 0.71 25.28 19.20
N SER A 226 -0.36 25.44 18.42
CA SER A 226 -1.72 25.07 18.83
C SER A 226 -1.81 23.57 19.17
N GLY A 227 -2.31 23.25 20.37
CA GLY A 227 -2.44 21.86 20.84
C GLY A 227 -1.11 21.17 21.16
N VAL A 228 0.03 21.87 21.11
CA VAL A 228 1.36 21.36 21.49
C VAL A 228 2.08 22.28 22.49
N GLU A 229 1.32 22.88 23.39
CA GLU A 229 1.79 23.93 24.28
C GLU A 229 2.77 23.41 25.34
N ARG A 230 2.55 22.23 25.93
CA ARG A 230 3.40 21.73 27.02
C ARG A 230 4.78 21.35 26.52
N ASP A 231 5.81 21.85 27.21
CA ASP A 231 7.18 21.36 27.07
C ASP A 231 7.31 19.91 27.55
N ALA A 232 8.48 19.32 27.30
CA ALA A 232 8.74 17.92 27.59
C ALA A 232 8.57 17.60 29.09
N PRO A 233 9.14 18.37 30.04
CA PRO A 233 8.90 18.14 31.47
C PRO A 233 7.40 18.18 31.85
N ALA A 234 6.65 19.16 31.35
CA ALA A 234 5.23 19.31 31.66
C ALA A 234 4.37 18.20 31.06
N LEU A 235 4.69 17.76 29.84
CA LEU A 235 4.00 16.68 29.15
C LEU A 235 4.26 15.33 29.83
N VAL A 236 5.53 15.00 30.09
CA VAL A 236 5.93 13.71 30.68
C VAL A 236 5.31 13.51 32.07
N ARG A 237 5.11 14.58 32.84
CA ARG A 237 4.39 14.52 34.14
C ARG A 237 2.94 14.04 34.02
N GLN A 238 2.31 14.15 32.85
CA GLN A 238 0.96 13.65 32.62
C GLN A 238 0.92 12.15 32.34
N MET A 239 2.05 11.55 31.94
CA MET A 239 2.16 10.10 31.75
C MET A 239 2.45 9.44 33.11
N THR A 240 1.62 8.48 33.51
CA THR A 240 1.76 7.77 34.78
C THR A 240 2.49 6.44 34.60
N VAL A 241 2.00 5.60 33.70
CA VAL A 241 2.58 4.31 33.36
C VAL A 241 2.20 3.93 31.94
N GLY A 242 3.18 3.44 31.21
CA GLY A 242 3.05 3.08 29.81
C GLY A 242 3.03 1.57 29.57
N TRP A 243 2.53 1.19 28.40
CA TRP A 243 2.51 -0.18 27.88
C TRP A 243 3.05 -0.19 26.46
N ASN A 244 3.93 -1.13 26.10
CA ASN A 244 4.41 -1.29 24.73
C ASN A 244 3.48 -2.22 23.97
N LEU A 245 3.07 -1.81 22.77
CA LEU A 245 2.47 -2.68 21.76
C LEU A 245 3.56 -3.50 21.07
N GLY A 246 4.31 -4.31 21.83
CA GLY A 246 5.44 -5.06 21.33
C GLY A 246 5.03 -6.23 20.44
N ASN A 247 5.92 -6.61 19.54
CA ASN A 247 5.79 -7.65 18.53
C ASN A 247 4.55 -7.51 17.64
N ALA A 248 4.20 -6.29 17.26
CA ALA A 248 3.10 -5.97 16.34
C ALA A 248 3.59 -5.11 15.18
N LEU A 249 3.51 -3.78 15.27
CA LEU A 249 3.76 -2.89 14.12
C LEU A 249 5.24 -2.83 13.71
N GLU A 250 6.17 -3.29 14.54
CA GLU A 250 7.58 -3.48 14.24
C GLU A 250 7.93 -4.84 13.65
N ALA A 251 6.99 -5.79 13.64
CA ALA A 251 7.29 -7.17 13.32
C ALA A 251 7.84 -7.31 11.89
N GLY A 252 9.09 -7.76 11.81
CA GLY A 252 9.84 -7.88 10.56
C GLY A 252 10.84 -9.04 10.60
N SER A 253 11.23 -9.53 9.43
CA SER A 253 12.28 -10.55 9.30
C SER A 253 13.54 -10.03 8.62
N SER A 254 13.45 -8.85 7.99
CA SER A 254 14.58 -8.14 7.38
C SER A 254 14.16 -6.68 7.12
N PRO A 255 15.08 -5.80 6.69
CA PRO A 255 14.72 -4.44 6.29
C PRO A 255 13.73 -4.36 5.12
N LEU A 256 13.45 -5.45 4.42
CA LEU A 256 12.58 -5.48 3.24
C LEU A 256 11.28 -6.25 3.48
N VAL A 257 11.13 -6.89 4.64
CA VAL A 257 10.00 -7.78 4.94
C VAL A 257 9.49 -7.49 6.33
N ALA A 258 8.32 -6.86 6.39
CA ALA A 258 7.58 -6.60 7.61
C ALA A 258 6.08 -6.85 7.40
N ASP A 259 5.42 -7.33 8.44
CA ASP A 259 3.97 -7.51 8.51
C ASP A 259 3.56 -7.43 9.98
N GLU A 260 2.51 -6.67 10.30
CA GLU A 260 2.05 -6.47 11.68
C GLU A 260 1.78 -7.79 12.44
N THR A 261 1.48 -8.86 11.70
CA THR A 261 1.17 -10.19 12.25
C THR A 261 2.32 -11.19 12.19
N LEU A 262 3.48 -10.78 11.64
CA LEU A 262 4.60 -11.67 11.32
C LEU A 262 5.13 -12.44 12.53
N TRP A 263 5.13 -11.83 13.71
CA TRP A 263 5.62 -12.44 14.95
C TRP A 263 4.51 -13.08 15.80
N GLY A 264 3.36 -13.39 15.16
CA GLY A 264 2.31 -14.23 15.74
C GLY A 264 1.23 -13.51 16.53
N ASN A 265 1.30 -12.18 16.64
CA ASN A 265 0.21 -11.37 17.20
C ASN A 265 -0.88 -11.12 16.14
N PRO A 266 -2.16 -11.03 16.54
CA PRO A 266 -3.20 -10.55 15.63
C PRO A 266 -2.99 -9.06 15.34
N ARG A 267 -3.57 -8.59 14.23
CA ARG A 267 -3.67 -7.17 13.92
C ARG A 267 -4.29 -6.42 15.11
N THR A 268 -3.66 -5.33 15.51
CA THR A 268 -4.07 -4.51 16.66
C THR A 268 -5.48 -3.98 16.47
N THR A 269 -6.31 -4.09 17.51
CA THR A 269 -7.69 -3.61 17.48
C THR A 269 -7.91 -2.49 18.49
N LYS A 270 -8.92 -1.64 18.24
CA LYS A 270 -9.34 -0.65 19.23
C LYS A 270 -9.70 -1.29 20.57
N ALA A 271 -10.38 -2.44 20.54
CA ALA A 271 -10.76 -3.17 21.76
C ALA A 271 -9.56 -3.53 22.65
N LEU A 272 -8.41 -3.89 22.05
CA LEU A 272 -7.19 -4.14 22.82
C LEU A 272 -6.71 -2.86 23.54
N ILE A 273 -6.67 -1.73 22.84
CA ILE A 273 -6.23 -0.45 23.44
C ILE A 273 -7.23 0.02 24.51
N ASP A 274 -8.54 -0.18 24.30
CA ASP A 274 -9.58 0.06 25.31
C ASP A 274 -9.33 -0.78 26.58
N ALA A 275 -8.95 -2.05 26.43
CA ALA A 275 -8.62 -2.93 27.55
C ALA A 275 -7.34 -2.50 28.28
N VAL A 276 -6.33 -2.03 27.55
CA VAL A 276 -5.08 -1.47 28.12
C VAL A 276 -5.40 -0.20 28.93
N LYS A 277 -6.22 0.72 28.40
CA LYS A 277 -6.71 1.89 29.14
C LYS A 277 -7.45 1.48 30.40
N HIS A 278 -8.39 0.55 30.29
CA HIS A 278 -9.21 0.08 31.41
C HIS A 278 -8.37 -0.58 32.52
N ALA A 279 -7.26 -1.24 32.16
CA ALA A 279 -6.32 -1.80 33.10
C ALA A 279 -5.54 -0.74 33.91
N GLY A 280 -5.57 0.54 33.50
CA GLY A 280 -5.01 1.69 34.21
C GLY A 280 -3.73 2.27 33.60
N PHE A 281 -3.33 1.83 32.41
CA PHE A 281 -2.29 2.49 31.64
C PHE A 281 -2.83 3.78 31.01
N ASN A 282 -1.98 4.80 30.85
CA ASN A 282 -2.37 6.05 30.19
C ASN A 282 -1.45 6.47 29.03
N ALA A 283 -0.45 5.65 28.71
CA ALA A 283 0.42 5.85 27.55
C ALA A 283 0.69 4.51 26.85
N VAL A 284 0.83 4.54 25.52
CA VAL A 284 1.23 3.41 24.70
C VAL A 284 2.47 3.78 23.90
N ARG A 285 3.52 2.97 24.01
CA ARG A 285 4.63 3.00 23.05
C ARG A 285 4.33 1.98 21.96
N ILE A 286 4.40 2.42 20.72
CA ILE A 286 4.04 1.67 19.51
C ILE A 286 5.33 1.50 18.70
N PRO A 287 6.10 0.43 18.94
CA PRO A 287 7.18 0.04 18.06
C PRO A 287 6.72 -0.05 16.61
N CYS A 288 7.39 0.64 15.69
CA CYS A 288 7.04 0.61 14.27
C CYS A 288 8.23 0.23 13.39
N ALA A 289 7.96 -0.58 12.38
CA ALA A 289 8.81 -0.80 11.23
C ALA A 289 8.37 0.12 10.08
N TRP A 290 9.32 0.55 9.25
CA TRP A 290 9.06 1.44 8.11
C TRP A 290 9.73 0.92 6.86
N SER A 291 10.95 0.41 6.99
CA SER A 291 11.76 -0.05 5.87
C SER A 291 11.09 -1.19 5.10
N GLY A 292 10.52 -2.16 5.83
CA GLY A 292 9.78 -3.28 5.22
C GLY A 292 8.45 -2.88 4.56
N TYR A 293 8.03 -1.62 4.72
CA TYR A 293 6.79 -1.07 4.17
C TYR A 293 7.03 -0.02 3.08
N MET A 294 8.25 0.12 2.55
CA MET A 294 8.51 0.98 1.40
C MET A 294 8.03 0.32 0.09
N GLU A 295 7.33 1.08 -0.75
CA GLU A 295 6.98 0.67 -2.13
C GLU A 295 8.07 1.01 -3.14
N ASP A 296 8.90 2.00 -2.85
CA ASP A 296 10.06 2.34 -3.67
C ASP A 296 11.30 2.60 -2.79
N GLN A 297 12.33 1.77 -3.00
CA GLN A 297 13.59 1.83 -2.27
C GLN A 297 14.49 2.98 -2.74
N ALA A 298 14.29 3.50 -3.95
CA ALA A 298 15.10 4.58 -4.50
C ALA A 298 14.69 5.95 -3.94
N SER A 299 13.38 6.21 -3.87
CA SER A 299 12.83 7.42 -3.24
C SER A 299 12.58 7.27 -1.73
N TYR A 300 12.72 6.06 -1.19
CA TYR A 300 12.33 5.69 0.18
C TYR A 300 10.84 5.86 0.46
N ARG A 301 9.98 5.81 -0.56
CA ARG A 301 8.54 6.03 -0.42
C ARG A 301 7.90 4.94 0.44
N ILE A 302 7.35 5.33 1.59
CA ILE A 302 6.57 4.46 2.46
C ILE A 302 5.19 4.24 1.81
N ARG A 303 4.70 3.00 1.81
CA ARG A 303 3.33 2.71 1.36
C ARG A 303 2.31 3.54 2.13
N GLU A 304 1.37 4.14 1.41
CA GLU A 304 0.35 5.01 2.00
C GLU A 304 -0.59 4.23 2.94
N ASP A 305 -0.91 2.98 2.61
CA ASP A 305 -1.75 2.10 3.43
C ASP A 305 -1.09 1.77 4.78
N TRP A 306 0.24 1.71 4.83
CA TRP A 306 0.99 1.51 6.08
C TRP A 306 0.98 2.75 6.97
N LEU A 307 1.20 3.95 6.42
CA LEU A 307 1.07 5.20 7.17
C LEU A 307 -0.34 5.33 7.76
N ALA A 308 -1.37 5.02 6.95
CA ALA A 308 -2.76 4.99 7.40
C ALA A 308 -2.99 3.94 8.49
N ARG A 309 -2.33 2.77 8.41
CA ARG A 309 -2.42 1.75 9.44
C ARG A 309 -1.80 2.18 10.77
N VAL A 310 -0.61 2.77 10.75
CA VAL A 310 0.00 3.31 11.99
C VAL A 310 -0.89 4.40 12.58
N LYS A 311 -1.45 5.26 11.72
CA LYS A 311 -2.42 6.30 12.10
C LYS A 311 -3.62 5.72 12.83
N GLU A 312 -4.21 4.65 12.30
CA GLU A 312 -5.35 3.97 12.91
C GLU A 312 -5.05 3.53 14.36
N VAL A 313 -3.85 3.00 14.62
CA VAL A 313 -3.46 2.56 15.97
C VAL A 313 -3.13 3.73 16.91
N VAL A 314 -2.52 4.80 16.38
CA VAL A 314 -2.35 6.07 17.12
C VAL A 314 -3.72 6.64 17.52
N ASP A 315 -4.67 6.67 16.60
CA ASP A 315 -6.04 7.15 16.86
C ASP A 315 -6.72 6.34 17.96
N TYR A 316 -6.56 5.02 18.00
CA TYR A 316 -7.09 4.21 19.10
C TYR A 316 -6.59 4.68 20.48
N CYS A 317 -5.34 5.13 20.57
CA CYS A 317 -4.77 5.65 21.82
C CYS A 317 -5.38 7.02 22.17
N LEU A 318 -5.43 7.93 21.20
CA LEU A 318 -5.93 9.30 21.43
C LEU A 318 -7.44 9.34 21.71
N ASP A 319 -8.22 8.45 21.07
CA ASP A 319 -9.65 8.25 21.35
C ASP A 319 -9.89 7.74 22.78
N ASN A 320 -8.89 7.09 23.39
CA ASN A 320 -8.89 6.65 24.79
C ASN A 320 -8.29 7.68 25.76
N ASP A 321 -8.03 8.90 25.29
CA ASP A 321 -7.32 9.93 26.05
C ASP A 321 -6.00 9.37 26.64
N MET A 322 -5.22 8.72 25.78
CA MET A 322 -3.89 8.21 26.09
C MET A 322 -2.83 8.92 25.26
N TYR A 323 -1.60 8.88 25.76
CA TYR A 323 -0.41 9.27 25.01
C TYR A 323 0.03 8.13 24.08
N ALA A 324 0.53 8.47 22.90
CA ALA A 324 1.10 7.53 21.95
C ALA A 324 2.55 7.94 21.62
N ILE A 325 3.46 6.96 21.57
CA ILE A 325 4.85 7.16 21.14
C ILE A 325 5.11 6.22 19.97
N ILE A 326 5.38 6.76 18.78
CA ILE A 326 5.82 5.96 17.62
C ILE A 326 7.34 6.12 17.42
N ASN A 327 8.01 5.08 16.93
CA ASN A 327 9.46 5.13 16.69
C ASN A 327 9.88 4.58 15.32
N THR A 328 11.17 4.63 15.01
CA THR A 328 11.80 3.63 14.14
C THR A 328 12.40 2.56 15.04
N HIS A 329 11.81 1.37 15.05
CA HIS A 329 12.27 0.28 15.91
C HIS A 329 13.51 -0.43 15.32
N TRP A 330 13.78 -1.68 15.70
CA TRP A 330 14.84 -2.48 15.05
C TRP A 330 14.70 -2.48 13.52
N ASP A 331 13.47 -2.59 13.00
CA ASP A 331 13.12 -2.41 11.58
C ASP A 331 14.00 -3.25 10.62
N GLY A 332 14.42 -4.44 11.08
CA GLY A 332 15.34 -5.32 10.33
C GLY A 332 16.83 -4.99 10.47
N GLY A 333 17.22 -4.11 11.38
CA GLY A 333 18.60 -3.83 11.76
C GLY A 333 19.34 -2.79 10.89
N TRP A 334 18.71 -2.25 9.84
CA TRP A 334 19.39 -1.38 8.86
C TRP A 334 20.00 -0.10 9.46
N LEU A 335 19.42 0.40 10.56
CA LEU A 335 19.92 1.52 11.34
C LEU A 335 20.51 1.04 12.66
N GLU A 336 19.73 0.24 13.40
CA GLU A 336 20.03 -0.14 14.77
C GLU A 336 21.40 -0.85 14.90
N GLU A 337 21.77 -1.67 13.92
CA GLU A 337 22.99 -2.50 13.95
C GLU A 337 24.17 -1.90 13.16
N HIS A 338 24.04 -0.65 12.67
CA HIS A 338 25.01 -0.03 11.77
C HIS A 338 25.66 1.27 12.28
N PRO A 339 26.05 1.44 13.57
CA PRO A 339 26.64 2.68 14.07
C PRO A 339 28.14 2.83 13.73
N LEU A 340 28.49 2.74 12.45
CA LEU A 340 29.86 2.90 11.93
C LEU A 340 29.92 4.03 10.91
N TYR A 341 31.07 4.71 10.80
CA TYR A 341 31.27 5.80 9.83
C TYR A 341 31.02 5.33 8.39
N ALA A 342 31.35 4.08 8.09
CA ALA A 342 31.11 3.46 6.78
C ALA A 342 29.62 3.43 6.37
N HIS A 343 28.70 3.45 7.34
CA HIS A 343 27.25 3.42 7.10
C HIS A 343 26.56 4.74 7.41
N GLN A 344 27.20 5.63 8.17
CA GLN A 344 26.62 6.84 8.72
C GLN A 344 25.88 7.69 7.68
N GLU A 345 26.48 7.98 6.53
CA GLU A 345 25.87 8.84 5.52
C GLU A 345 24.62 8.19 4.91
N ALA A 346 24.73 6.93 4.49
CA ALA A 346 23.63 6.19 3.87
C ALA A 346 22.46 5.98 4.83
N VAL A 347 22.76 5.65 6.09
CA VAL A 347 21.75 5.46 7.14
C VAL A 347 21.08 6.79 7.48
N ASN A 348 21.82 7.88 7.70
CA ASN A 348 21.21 9.19 7.96
C ASN A 348 20.32 9.67 6.81
N ARG A 349 20.73 9.44 5.55
CA ARG A 349 19.94 9.80 4.36
C ARG A 349 18.60 9.06 4.33
N LYS A 350 18.62 7.74 4.49
CA LYS A 350 17.40 6.93 4.55
C LYS A 350 16.54 7.31 5.75
N PHE A 351 17.16 7.47 6.92
CA PHE A 351 16.49 7.82 8.16
C PHE A 351 15.77 9.16 8.10
N GLY A 352 16.44 10.20 7.60
CA GLY A 352 15.82 11.50 7.37
C GLY A 352 14.69 11.44 6.33
N ALA A 353 14.84 10.66 5.25
CA ALA A 353 13.79 10.51 4.25
C ALA A 353 12.52 9.82 4.79
N LEU A 354 12.69 8.78 5.63
CA LEU A 354 11.60 8.10 6.29
C LEU A 354 10.92 9.01 7.33
N TRP A 355 11.71 9.62 8.23
CA TRP A 355 11.15 10.52 9.24
C TRP A 355 10.50 11.77 8.66
N LYS A 356 10.94 12.27 7.49
CA LYS A 356 10.26 13.38 6.81
C LYS A 356 8.84 13.00 6.41
N GLN A 357 8.65 11.81 5.85
CA GLN A 357 7.32 11.29 5.49
C GLN A 357 6.45 11.08 6.72
N VAL A 358 6.98 10.41 7.76
CA VAL A 358 6.25 10.18 9.01
C VAL A 358 5.89 11.51 9.69
N ALA A 359 6.84 12.42 9.85
CA ALA A 359 6.58 13.72 10.49
C ALA A 359 5.51 14.51 9.74
N VAL A 360 5.59 14.62 8.40
CA VAL A 360 4.58 15.32 7.59
C VAL A 360 3.20 14.67 7.74
N TYR A 361 3.11 13.34 7.68
CA TYR A 361 1.85 12.61 7.76
C TYR A 361 1.16 12.79 9.13
N PHE A 362 1.94 12.79 10.20
CA PHE A 362 1.45 12.91 11.58
C PHE A 362 1.51 14.35 12.14
N ARG A 363 1.77 15.34 11.29
CA ARG A 363 2.05 16.72 11.69
C ARG A 363 0.92 17.34 12.49
N ASP A 364 -0.32 17.06 12.13
CA ASP A 364 -1.49 17.73 12.72
C ASP A 364 -1.97 17.09 14.03
N TYR A 365 -1.29 16.07 14.57
CA TYR A 365 -1.61 15.55 15.89
C TYR A 365 -1.23 16.53 17.01
N ASP A 366 -2.00 16.54 18.10
CA ASP A 366 -1.68 17.31 19.31
C ASP A 366 -0.51 16.69 20.11
N GLU A 367 -0.21 17.25 21.28
CA GLU A 367 0.89 16.85 22.17
C GLU A 367 0.78 15.41 22.72
N ARG A 368 -0.36 14.74 22.56
CA ARG A 368 -0.50 13.34 23.00
C ARG A 368 0.28 12.37 22.11
N LEU A 369 0.65 12.78 20.90
CA LEU A 369 1.55 12.01 20.04
C LEU A 369 2.99 12.51 20.15
N LEU A 370 3.91 11.61 20.51
CA LEU A 370 5.34 11.84 20.55
C LEU A 370 6.05 10.96 19.52
N PHE A 371 7.22 11.41 19.09
CA PHE A 371 8.09 10.65 18.20
C PHE A 371 9.36 10.27 18.94
N ALA A 372 9.74 9.00 18.88
CA ALA A 372 11.01 8.48 19.37
C ALA A 372 11.90 8.12 18.18
N GLY A 373 13.05 8.76 18.03
CA GLY A 373 13.83 8.68 16.78
C GLY A 373 14.22 7.24 16.39
N THR A 374 14.78 6.50 17.33
CA THR A 374 15.34 5.16 17.17
C THR A 374 14.88 4.23 18.30
N ASN A 375 15.45 3.03 18.37
CA ASN A 375 15.24 2.07 19.44
C ASN A 375 16.54 1.74 20.18
N GLU A 376 17.29 0.70 19.83
CA GLU A 376 18.44 0.21 20.61
C GLU A 376 19.77 0.22 19.82
N VAL A 377 20.15 1.38 19.28
CA VAL A 377 21.33 1.49 18.39
C VAL A 377 22.59 0.92 19.02
N ARG A 378 23.19 -0.10 18.39
CA ARG A 378 24.38 -0.79 18.87
C ARG A 378 25.15 -1.52 17.75
N ALA A 379 26.47 -1.58 17.83
CA ALA A 379 27.26 -2.49 16.99
C ALA A 379 27.25 -3.93 17.52
N ASN A 380 27.28 -4.05 18.85
CA ASN A 380 27.21 -5.28 19.63
C ASN A 380 26.82 -4.91 21.07
N TYR A 381 26.85 -5.87 22.00
CA TYR A 381 26.55 -5.65 23.42
C TYR A 381 27.78 -5.27 24.27
N ASP A 382 28.94 -5.03 23.65
CA ASP A 382 30.14 -4.56 24.35
C ASP A 382 30.09 -3.04 24.58
N ALA A 383 31.07 -2.53 25.33
CA ALA A 383 31.24 -1.09 25.52
C ALA A 383 31.45 -0.38 24.15
N PRO A 384 30.76 0.74 23.89
CA PRO A 384 30.85 1.43 22.62
C PRO A 384 32.23 2.08 22.42
N THR A 385 32.67 2.12 21.16
CA THR A 385 33.82 2.95 20.76
C THR A 385 33.39 4.41 20.59
N ALA A 386 34.35 5.32 20.47
CA ALA A 386 34.06 6.73 20.16
C ALA A 386 33.32 6.89 18.81
N GLU A 387 33.61 6.02 17.83
CA GLU A 387 32.91 5.97 16.55
C GLU A 387 31.44 5.59 16.73
N HIS A 388 31.16 4.51 17.49
CA HIS A 388 29.80 4.07 17.76
C HIS A 388 28.94 5.19 18.35
N ILE A 389 29.50 5.92 19.33
CA ILE A 389 28.82 7.06 19.95
C ILE A 389 28.63 8.22 18.96
N ALA A 390 29.67 8.61 18.20
CA ALA A 390 29.57 9.71 17.27
C ALA A 390 28.50 9.47 16.19
N VAL A 391 28.42 8.23 15.67
CA VAL A 391 27.42 7.85 14.66
C VAL A 391 26.03 7.80 15.27
N GLN A 392 25.85 7.20 16.46
CA GLN A 392 24.57 7.19 17.17
C GLN A 392 24.05 8.62 17.39
N LEU A 393 24.89 9.53 17.91
CA LEU A 393 24.49 10.91 18.17
C LEU A 393 24.09 11.64 16.87
N SER A 394 24.71 11.30 15.75
CA SER A 394 24.30 11.83 14.44
C SER A 394 22.90 11.37 14.02
N TYR A 395 22.49 10.15 14.38
CA TYR A 395 21.13 9.68 14.13
C TYR A 395 20.13 10.49 14.96
N ASN A 396 20.37 10.68 16.26
CA ASN A 396 19.52 11.54 17.10
C ASN A 396 19.39 12.96 16.53
N GLN A 397 20.50 13.57 16.07
CA GLN A 397 20.47 14.91 15.47
C GLN A 397 19.69 14.94 14.15
N THR A 398 19.91 13.97 13.26
CA THR A 398 19.18 13.86 11.99
C THR A 398 17.68 13.76 12.22
N PHE A 399 17.26 12.96 13.21
CA PHE A 399 15.85 12.85 13.59
C PHE A 399 15.26 14.19 14.02
N VAL A 400 15.88 14.87 14.99
CA VAL A 400 15.39 16.17 15.49
C VAL A 400 15.34 17.20 14.36
N ASN A 401 16.42 17.35 13.59
CA ASN A 401 16.47 18.27 12.46
C ASN A 401 15.37 18.00 11.44
N THR A 402 15.17 16.73 11.08
CA THR A 402 14.18 16.31 10.08
C THR A 402 12.77 16.66 10.54
N VAL A 403 12.42 16.31 11.79
CA VAL A 403 11.07 16.58 12.32
C VAL A 403 10.82 18.08 12.41
N ARG A 404 11.76 18.86 12.97
CA ARG A 404 11.63 20.31 13.12
C ARG A 404 11.49 21.04 11.80
N ALA A 405 12.24 20.62 10.78
CA ALA A 405 12.16 21.20 9.43
C ALA A 405 10.75 21.12 8.83
N THR A 406 9.92 20.14 9.23
CA THR A 406 8.55 20.04 8.71
C THR A 406 7.59 21.12 9.20
N GLY A 407 7.96 21.86 10.25
CA GLY A 407 7.17 22.97 10.79
C GLY A 407 5.82 22.53 11.37
N GLY A 408 4.81 23.40 11.33
CA GLY A 408 3.51 23.17 11.98
C GLY A 408 3.69 22.82 13.46
N ARG A 409 2.90 21.84 13.95
CA ARG A 409 3.04 21.34 15.33
C ARG A 409 4.33 20.56 15.57
N ASN A 410 4.97 20.04 14.53
CA ASN A 410 6.25 19.34 14.68
C ASN A 410 7.40 20.28 15.05
N ALA A 411 7.26 21.59 14.85
CA ALA A 411 8.20 22.57 15.38
C ALA A 411 8.25 22.53 16.93
N TYR A 412 7.14 22.18 17.60
CA TYR A 412 7.02 22.17 19.06
C TYR A 412 6.74 20.79 19.67
N ARG A 413 6.50 19.75 18.86
CA ARG A 413 6.24 18.39 19.32
C ARG A 413 7.39 17.90 20.20
N ASN A 414 7.08 17.35 21.37
CA ASN A 414 8.09 16.75 22.23
C ASN A 414 8.65 15.49 21.56
N LEU A 415 9.98 15.40 21.49
CA LEU A 415 10.69 14.30 20.82
C LEU A 415 11.48 13.49 21.83
N VAL A 416 11.56 12.19 21.58
CA VAL A 416 12.27 11.23 22.43
C VAL A 416 13.54 10.78 21.71
N VAL A 417 14.69 10.91 22.39
CA VAL A 417 16.02 10.59 21.86
C VAL A 417 16.68 9.51 22.72
N GLN A 418 17.26 8.52 22.06
CA GLN A 418 17.72 7.30 22.72
C GLN A 418 19.20 7.42 23.12
N ALA A 419 19.55 6.80 24.24
CA ALA A 419 20.94 6.48 24.53
C ALA A 419 21.46 5.34 23.65
N TYR A 420 22.78 5.23 23.49
CA TYR A 420 23.39 4.06 22.83
C TYR A 420 23.00 2.77 23.57
N ASN A 421 22.49 1.79 22.81
CA ASN A 421 21.91 0.53 23.32
C ASN A 421 20.84 0.74 24.42
N THR A 422 20.19 1.91 24.44
CA THR A 422 19.26 2.38 25.49
C THR A 422 19.76 2.11 26.91
N ASN A 423 21.08 2.01 27.09
CA ASN A 423 21.70 1.56 28.33
C ASN A 423 21.93 2.76 29.25
N ILE A 424 21.60 2.61 30.53
CA ILE A 424 21.68 3.69 31.52
C ILE A 424 23.11 4.20 31.73
N GLU A 425 24.11 3.31 31.78
CA GLU A 425 25.51 3.75 31.93
C GLU A 425 25.99 4.50 30.69
N HIS A 426 25.62 4.03 29.49
CA HIS A 426 25.98 4.72 28.26
C HIS A 426 25.25 6.05 28.11
N ALA A 427 24.02 6.17 28.60
CA ALA A 427 23.30 7.45 28.67
C ALA A 427 24.11 8.47 29.49
N VAL A 428 24.48 8.11 30.71
CA VAL A 428 25.21 8.99 31.65
C VAL A 428 26.59 9.39 31.10
N ASN A 429 27.30 8.46 30.47
CA ASN A 429 28.67 8.70 30.04
C ASN A 429 28.75 9.40 28.67
N HIS A 430 27.84 9.07 27.75
CA HIS A 430 28.02 9.37 26.33
C HIS A 430 26.89 10.16 25.69
N LEU A 431 25.65 10.08 26.19
CA LEU A 431 24.54 10.79 25.56
C LEU A 431 24.75 12.29 25.66
N ARG A 432 24.58 12.96 24.53
CA ARG A 432 24.49 14.41 24.42
C ARG A 432 23.17 14.70 23.71
N LEU A 433 22.38 15.62 24.26
CA LEU A 433 21.13 16.00 23.62
C LEU A 433 21.44 16.65 22.27
N PRO A 434 20.68 16.33 21.21
CA PRO A 434 20.73 17.07 19.97
C PRO A 434 20.51 18.57 20.18
N ASP A 435 21.08 19.36 19.30
CA ASP A 435 20.67 20.76 19.15
C ASP A 435 19.22 20.77 18.68
N ASP A 436 18.40 21.57 19.35
CA ASP A 436 16.99 21.78 19.03
C ASP A 436 16.72 23.28 18.96
N SER A 437 15.93 23.71 17.97
CA SER A 437 15.52 25.11 17.84
C SER A 437 14.60 25.55 18.96
N GLU A 438 13.92 24.60 19.62
CA GLU A 438 13.00 24.86 20.72
C GLU A 438 13.55 24.31 22.05
N PRO A 439 13.65 25.13 23.09
CA PRO A 439 14.12 24.67 24.40
C PRO A 439 13.13 23.71 25.04
N ASP A 440 13.67 22.79 25.84
CA ASP A 440 12.90 21.89 26.71
C ASP A 440 11.88 20.99 25.95
N ARG A 441 12.16 20.63 24.69
CA ARG A 441 11.31 19.75 23.86
C ARG A 441 11.87 18.33 23.66
N LEU A 442 12.97 17.99 24.34
CA LEU A 442 13.61 16.68 24.23
C LEU A 442 13.42 15.84 25.50
N ILE A 443 13.17 14.55 25.30
CA ILE A 443 13.02 13.52 26.34
C ILE A 443 14.08 12.46 26.09
N VAL A 444 14.78 12.03 27.14
CA VAL A 444 15.76 10.94 27.03
C VAL A 444 15.07 9.59 27.19
N GLU A 445 15.44 8.60 26.38
CA GLU A 445 14.96 7.22 26.50
C GLU A 445 16.08 6.24 26.81
N VAL A 446 15.81 5.37 27.79
CA VAL A 446 16.62 4.22 28.20
C VAL A 446 15.69 3.02 28.42
N HIS A 447 16.22 1.80 28.38
CA HIS A 447 15.51 0.56 28.68
C HIS A 447 16.16 -0.14 29.88
N TYR A 448 15.43 -1.07 30.50
CA TYR A 448 15.89 -1.75 31.70
C TYR A 448 15.40 -3.20 31.78
N TYR A 449 16.33 -4.12 31.68
CA TYR A 449 16.09 -5.56 31.83
C TYR A 449 17.09 -6.20 32.80
N ASP A 450 17.71 -5.42 33.68
CA ASP A 450 18.60 -6.01 34.69
C ASP A 450 17.79 -6.75 35.76
N PRO A 451 18.25 -7.92 36.25
CA PRO A 451 19.37 -8.69 35.72
C PRO A 451 18.90 -9.61 34.57
N TYR A 452 19.67 -9.62 33.46
CA TYR A 452 19.32 -10.34 32.22
C TYR A 452 18.98 -11.83 32.43
N ASP A 453 19.71 -12.52 33.31
CA ASP A 453 19.50 -13.93 33.63
C ASP A 453 18.14 -14.19 34.30
N PHE A 454 17.56 -13.21 34.99
CA PHE A 454 16.21 -13.30 35.53
C PHE A 454 15.14 -12.86 34.52
N THR A 455 15.39 -11.79 33.77
CA THR A 455 14.37 -11.10 32.96
C THR A 455 14.18 -11.68 31.56
N LEU A 456 15.28 -11.99 30.85
CA LEU A 456 15.33 -12.20 29.40
C LEU A 456 16.05 -13.48 28.97
N ASP A 457 16.92 -14.07 29.78
CA ASP A 457 17.56 -15.34 29.45
C ASP A 457 16.57 -16.51 29.62
N GLN A 458 16.18 -17.11 28.49
CA GLN A 458 15.27 -18.26 28.47
C GLN A 458 15.94 -19.56 28.95
N ASN A 459 17.28 -19.59 28.99
CA ASN A 459 18.07 -20.75 29.38
C ASN A 459 18.60 -20.67 30.81
N SER A 460 18.35 -19.56 31.50
CA SER A 460 18.82 -19.33 32.87
C SER A 460 18.05 -20.15 33.89
N ASP A 461 18.76 -20.56 34.95
CA ASP A 461 18.20 -21.21 36.14
C ASP A 461 17.77 -20.20 37.22
N LYS A 462 17.90 -18.89 36.97
CA LYS A 462 17.54 -17.81 37.89
C LYS A 462 16.08 -17.46 37.78
N TYR A 463 15.22 -18.23 38.42
CA TYR A 463 13.76 -18.03 38.40
C TYR A 463 13.24 -17.04 39.43
N LEU A 464 14.06 -16.65 40.42
CA LEU A 464 13.64 -15.87 41.58
C LEU A 464 14.35 -14.52 41.63
N TRP A 465 13.70 -13.54 42.22
CA TRP A 465 14.20 -12.18 42.39
C TRP A 465 13.61 -11.56 43.65
N GLY A 466 14.42 -10.70 44.30
CA GLY A 466 14.02 -9.88 45.42
C GLY A 466 14.49 -10.45 46.75
N SER A 467 14.55 -9.56 47.74
CA SER A 467 15.01 -9.79 49.10
C SER A 467 14.31 -10.94 49.83
N GLU A 468 13.06 -11.26 49.47
CA GLU A 468 12.31 -12.42 49.97
C GLU A 468 13.06 -13.75 49.71
N TYR A 469 13.77 -13.85 48.59
CA TYR A 469 14.46 -15.09 48.17
C TYR A 469 15.98 -15.00 48.37
N ARG A 470 16.46 -14.01 49.14
CA ARG A 470 17.89 -13.78 49.33
C ARG A 470 18.63 -15.04 49.79
N GLY A 471 19.68 -15.41 49.07
CA GLY A 471 20.50 -16.60 49.36
C GLY A 471 19.99 -17.89 48.70
N HIS A 472 18.84 -17.86 48.02
CA HIS A 472 18.38 -18.98 47.20
C HIS A 472 19.24 -19.13 45.93
N ALA A 473 19.59 -20.36 45.55
CA ALA A 473 20.49 -20.64 44.41
C ALA A 473 19.96 -20.17 43.03
N GLN A 474 18.63 -19.99 42.94
CA GLN A 474 17.93 -19.51 41.75
C GLN A 474 17.65 -18.00 41.76
N VAL A 475 18.30 -17.24 42.64
CA VAL A 475 18.34 -15.77 42.57
C VAL A 475 19.61 -15.35 41.86
N SER A 476 19.50 -14.38 40.96
CA SER A 476 20.65 -13.78 40.28
C SER A 476 21.65 -13.21 41.28
N SER A 477 22.94 -13.33 41.00
CA SER A 477 24.01 -12.84 41.89
C SER A 477 24.11 -11.31 41.96
N TRP A 478 23.41 -10.61 41.06
CA TRP A 478 23.39 -9.15 40.92
C TRP A 478 21.97 -8.67 40.53
N GLY A 479 21.78 -7.37 40.33
CA GLY A 479 20.52 -6.81 39.81
C GLY A 479 19.33 -6.86 40.77
N GLN A 480 19.57 -6.87 42.08
CA GLN A 480 18.51 -6.83 43.11
C GLN A 480 18.10 -5.38 43.42
N GLU A 481 17.28 -5.15 44.44
CA GLU A 481 16.68 -3.85 44.77
C GLU A 481 17.68 -2.67 44.81
N GLU A 482 18.80 -2.84 45.51
CA GLU A 482 19.84 -1.80 45.62
C GLU A 482 20.45 -1.43 44.27
N TRP A 483 20.60 -2.42 43.36
CA TRP A 483 21.09 -2.18 42.00
C TRP A 483 20.10 -1.33 41.20
N VAL A 484 18.80 -1.62 41.29
CA VAL A 484 17.73 -0.82 40.66
C VAL A 484 17.83 0.64 41.14
N ASP A 485 17.89 0.84 42.46
CA ASP A 485 17.91 2.18 43.06
C ASP A 485 19.15 2.97 42.64
N GLN A 486 20.33 2.35 42.70
CA GLN A 486 21.59 2.98 42.30
C GLN A 486 21.60 3.31 40.81
N THR A 487 21.06 2.42 39.96
CA THR A 487 21.02 2.62 38.52
C THR A 487 20.07 3.78 38.15
N PHE A 488 18.88 3.81 38.76
CA PHE A 488 17.89 4.86 38.48
C PHE A 488 18.27 6.21 39.09
N ALA A 489 19.00 6.23 40.21
CA ALA A 489 19.56 7.44 40.78
C ALA A 489 20.55 8.15 39.83
N LYS A 490 21.26 7.39 38.97
CA LYS A 490 22.14 7.98 37.94
C LYS A 490 21.34 8.78 36.92
N MET A 491 20.24 8.23 36.41
CA MET A 491 19.35 8.95 35.48
C MET A 491 18.74 10.20 36.11
N LYS A 492 18.30 10.08 37.37
CA LYS A 492 17.77 11.21 38.13
C LYS A 492 18.79 12.36 38.23
N THR A 493 19.98 12.05 38.72
CA THR A 493 21.03 13.05 38.95
C THR A 493 21.56 13.65 37.64
N HIS A 494 21.69 12.82 36.59
CA HIS A 494 22.31 13.25 35.36
C HIS A 494 21.39 14.06 34.44
N PHE A 495 20.10 13.72 34.39
CA PHE A 495 19.12 14.31 33.47
C PHE A 495 17.97 15.02 34.19
N ILE A 496 17.24 14.29 35.04
CA ILE A 496 15.96 14.78 35.60
C ILE A 496 16.15 15.99 36.51
N ASP A 497 17.16 15.97 37.38
CA ASP A 497 17.51 17.09 38.26
C ASP A 497 18.04 18.31 37.51
N LYS A 498 18.37 18.15 36.22
CA LYS A 498 18.76 19.23 35.30
C LYS A 498 17.63 19.65 34.36
N GLY A 499 16.40 19.19 34.62
CA GLY A 499 15.21 19.56 33.85
C GLY A 499 14.98 18.71 32.60
N VAL A 500 15.79 17.69 32.33
CA VAL A 500 15.62 16.81 31.16
C VAL A 500 14.79 15.59 31.57
N PRO A 501 13.55 15.44 31.07
CA PRO A 501 12.71 14.30 31.41
C PRO A 501 13.24 13.01 30.78
N VAL A 502 12.94 11.89 31.43
CA VAL A 502 13.40 10.56 31.02
C VAL A 502 12.22 9.60 30.95
N ILE A 503 12.14 8.84 29.85
CA ILE A 503 11.25 7.70 29.67
C ILE A 503 12.08 6.42 29.84
N LEU A 504 11.60 5.52 30.69
CA LEU A 504 12.06 4.14 30.70
C LEU A 504 11.20 3.39 29.67
N GLY A 505 11.66 3.40 28.41
CA GLY A 505 10.87 3.03 27.22
C GLY A 505 10.49 1.56 27.18
N GLU A 506 11.30 0.72 27.82
CA GLU A 506 11.02 -0.69 28.00
C GLU A 506 11.56 -1.19 29.35
N TYR A 507 10.75 -2.00 30.01
CA TYR A 507 11.20 -2.89 31.07
C TYR A 507 10.24 -4.08 31.15
N GLY A 508 10.72 -5.21 31.66
CA GLY A 508 9.86 -6.35 31.83
C GLY A 508 10.60 -7.59 32.33
N VAL A 509 9.80 -8.61 32.63
CA VAL A 509 10.30 -9.94 32.97
C VAL A 509 9.39 -10.97 32.33
N MET A 510 9.99 -11.88 31.57
CA MET A 510 9.24 -12.96 30.95
C MET A 510 8.62 -13.87 32.01
N ARG A 511 7.47 -14.45 31.71
CA ARG A 511 6.88 -15.54 32.49
C ARG A 511 7.47 -16.85 31.99
N ARG A 512 8.14 -17.61 32.87
CA ARG A 512 8.71 -18.93 32.54
C ARG A 512 7.91 -20.07 33.15
N ALA A 513 7.92 -21.20 32.47
CA ALA A 513 7.62 -22.50 33.02
C ALA A 513 8.79 -22.86 33.94
N ALA A 514 8.63 -22.58 35.23
CA ALA A 514 9.61 -22.96 36.23
C ALA A 514 9.36 -24.39 36.73
N PRO A 515 10.38 -25.07 37.31
CA PRO A 515 10.22 -26.38 37.92
C PRO A 515 9.06 -26.45 38.93
N ALA A 516 8.48 -27.64 39.09
CA ALA A 516 7.48 -27.88 40.12
C ALA A 516 8.04 -27.50 41.50
N GLY A 517 7.27 -26.73 42.28
CA GLY A 517 7.71 -26.15 43.55
C GLY A 517 8.26 -24.72 43.43
N ILE A 518 8.77 -24.30 42.27
CA ILE A 518 9.32 -22.94 42.05
C ILE A 518 8.33 -22.03 41.33
N LEU A 519 7.39 -22.58 40.56
CA LEU A 519 6.48 -21.77 39.73
C LEU A 519 5.71 -20.67 40.49
N ALA A 520 5.21 -20.97 41.69
CA ALA A 520 4.48 -19.98 42.48
C ALA A 520 5.41 -18.86 42.99
N ASP A 521 6.63 -19.21 43.41
CA ASP A 521 7.68 -18.25 43.79
C ASP A 521 8.13 -17.42 42.60
N HIS A 522 8.32 -18.03 41.43
CA HIS A 522 8.64 -17.31 40.20
C HIS A 522 7.59 -16.26 39.86
N VAL A 523 6.29 -16.60 39.92
CA VAL A 523 5.21 -15.63 39.71
C VAL A 523 5.27 -14.49 40.74
N ARG A 524 5.52 -14.81 42.02
CA ARG A 524 5.71 -13.78 43.07
C ARG A 524 6.94 -12.90 42.82
N SER A 525 8.07 -13.47 42.45
CA SER A 525 9.30 -12.75 42.11
C SER A 525 9.08 -11.83 40.92
N ARG A 526 8.38 -12.29 39.88
CA ARG A 526 8.01 -11.45 38.72
C ARG A 526 7.18 -10.25 39.16
N ASN A 527 6.13 -10.48 39.92
CA ASN A 527 5.25 -9.39 40.37
C ASN A 527 5.99 -8.43 41.32
N SER A 528 6.90 -8.94 42.14
CA SER A 528 7.74 -8.12 43.03
C SER A 528 8.73 -7.27 42.23
N TYR A 529 9.38 -7.83 41.22
CA TYR A 529 10.24 -7.12 40.28
C TYR A 529 9.48 -6.00 39.58
N LEU A 530 8.34 -6.32 38.97
CA LEU A 530 7.52 -5.35 38.25
C LEU A 530 7.07 -4.20 39.16
N ARG A 531 6.56 -4.52 40.36
CA ARG A 531 6.20 -3.50 41.36
C ARG A 531 7.38 -2.63 41.74
N TYR A 532 8.54 -3.25 42.02
CA TYR A 532 9.72 -2.52 42.49
C TYR A 532 10.26 -1.60 41.40
N VAL A 533 10.48 -2.10 40.20
CA VAL A 533 11.02 -1.33 39.06
C VAL A 533 10.08 -0.20 38.68
N THR A 534 8.76 -0.44 38.60
CA THR A 534 7.79 0.64 38.33
C THR A 534 7.87 1.72 39.40
N ARG A 535 7.83 1.35 40.68
CA ARG A 535 7.88 2.31 41.79
C ARG A 535 9.19 3.09 41.79
N ALA A 536 10.32 2.39 41.66
CA ALA A 536 11.65 3.00 41.65
C ALA A 536 11.78 3.98 40.48
N ALA A 537 11.35 3.60 39.28
CA ALA A 537 11.37 4.49 38.11
C ALA A 537 10.59 5.78 38.38
N ARG A 538 9.36 5.67 38.91
CA ARG A 538 8.52 6.82 39.26
C ARG A 538 9.14 7.70 40.34
N LEU A 539 9.69 7.12 41.40
CA LEU A 539 10.35 7.87 42.48
C LEU A 539 11.63 8.58 41.99
N SER A 540 12.30 8.02 40.98
CA SER A 540 13.43 8.65 40.31
C SER A 540 13.01 9.68 39.26
N GLY A 541 11.71 9.84 38.98
CA GLY A 541 11.17 10.82 38.03
C GLY A 541 11.05 10.33 36.59
N MET A 542 11.28 9.04 36.34
CA MET A 542 11.12 8.41 35.02
C MET A 542 9.68 7.91 34.81
N VAL A 543 9.24 7.83 33.57
CA VAL A 543 7.98 7.16 33.20
C VAL A 543 8.26 5.76 32.68
N PRO A 544 7.83 4.69 33.38
CA PRO A 544 8.09 3.32 32.96
C PRO A 544 7.05 2.82 31.95
N PHE A 545 7.52 2.20 30.86
CA PHE A 545 6.72 1.55 29.83
C PHE A 545 6.98 0.04 29.84
N TYR A 546 5.97 -0.74 30.21
CA TYR A 546 6.11 -2.19 30.29
C TYR A 546 6.23 -2.83 28.90
N TRP A 547 7.15 -3.77 28.71
CA TRP A 547 7.28 -4.53 27.46
C TRP A 547 6.31 -5.72 27.40
N ASP A 548 5.26 -5.58 26.60
CA ASP A 548 4.30 -6.64 26.32
C ASP A 548 4.51 -7.18 24.90
N SER A 549 5.00 -8.42 24.78
CA SER A 549 5.23 -9.08 23.49
C SER A 549 3.99 -9.81 22.94
N GLY A 550 2.85 -9.72 23.63
CA GLY A 550 1.56 -10.28 23.25
C GLY A 550 1.33 -11.75 23.61
N HIS A 551 2.33 -12.62 23.44
CA HIS A 551 2.21 -14.00 23.91
C HIS A 551 2.18 -14.05 25.45
N THR A 552 1.27 -14.83 26.04
CA THR A 552 1.05 -14.86 27.50
C THR A 552 1.58 -16.11 28.20
N GLY A 553 2.17 -17.04 27.44
CA GLY A 553 2.58 -18.36 27.90
C GLY A 553 3.99 -18.42 28.49
N ASN A 554 4.73 -19.48 28.14
CA ASN A 554 6.11 -19.67 28.54
C ASN A 554 7.05 -18.73 27.76
N ASN A 555 8.08 -18.20 28.42
CA ASN A 555 9.06 -17.26 27.89
C ASN A 555 8.43 -15.99 27.28
N ALA A 556 7.35 -15.50 27.90
CA ALA A 556 6.50 -14.48 27.31
C ALA A 556 6.22 -13.32 28.26
N SER A 557 5.95 -12.12 27.74
CA SER A 557 5.62 -10.93 28.55
C SER A 557 4.25 -10.35 28.26
N GLY A 558 3.41 -11.02 27.46
CA GLY A 558 2.04 -10.55 27.20
C GLY A 558 1.17 -10.57 28.45
N LEU A 559 0.53 -9.44 28.77
CA LEU A 559 -0.43 -9.27 29.87
C LEU A 559 -1.88 -9.52 29.42
N PHE A 560 -2.15 -9.35 28.13
CA PHE A 560 -3.49 -9.43 27.53
C PHE A 560 -3.56 -10.54 26.48
N ASN A 561 -4.71 -11.20 26.39
CA ASN A 561 -5.06 -11.95 25.19
C ASN A 561 -5.44 -10.93 24.11
N ARG A 562 -4.57 -10.72 23.12
CA ARG A 562 -4.77 -9.70 22.09
C ARG A 562 -5.95 -9.96 21.16
N GLY A 563 -6.30 -11.22 20.92
CA GLY A 563 -7.45 -11.58 20.08
C GLY A 563 -8.78 -11.37 20.77
N ALA A 564 -8.83 -11.62 22.09
CA ALA A 564 -10.04 -11.43 22.90
C ALA A 564 -10.14 -10.05 23.57
N ALA A 565 -9.06 -9.27 23.55
CA ALA A 565 -8.93 -7.99 24.27
C ALA A 565 -9.24 -8.11 25.79
N THR A 566 -8.75 -9.17 26.44
CA THR A 566 -8.98 -9.43 27.86
C THR A 566 -7.67 -9.58 28.65
N PRO A 567 -7.59 -9.07 29.89
CA PRO A 567 -6.47 -9.33 30.79
C PRO A 567 -6.25 -10.83 31.03
N VAL A 568 -4.99 -11.27 31.07
CA VAL A 568 -4.59 -12.66 31.39
C VAL A 568 -3.81 -12.71 32.70
N HIS A 569 -2.82 -11.82 32.88
CA HIS A 569 -2.00 -11.75 34.09
C HIS A 569 -2.40 -10.53 34.94
N GLN A 570 -3.59 -10.59 35.54
CA GLN A 570 -4.15 -9.50 36.35
C GLN A 570 -3.26 -9.16 37.56
N ASP A 571 -2.56 -10.14 38.10
CA ASP A 571 -1.59 -9.99 39.19
C ASP A 571 -0.40 -9.12 38.78
N ALA A 572 0.16 -9.35 37.59
CA ALA A 572 1.25 -8.54 37.02
C ALA A 572 0.77 -7.14 36.65
N ILE A 573 -0.42 -7.00 36.05
CA ILE A 573 -1.05 -5.69 35.78
C ILE A 573 -1.19 -4.89 37.08
N SER A 574 -1.72 -5.53 38.14
CA SER A 574 -1.91 -4.87 39.44
C SER A 574 -0.57 -4.51 40.11
N ALA A 575 0.47 -5.32 39.90
CA ALA A 575 1.82 -5.02 40.39
C ALA A 575 2.42 -3.79 39.70
N ILE A 576 2.18 -3.61 38.40
CA ILE A 576 2.66 -2.46 37.62
C ILE A 576 1.83 -1.21 37.95
N VAL A 577 0.53 -1.24 37.66
CA VAL A 577 -0.34 -0.05 37.75
C VAL A 577 -0.48 0.41 39.19
N GLY A 578 -0.56 -0.52 40.15
CA GLY A 578 -0.65 -0.21 41.58
C GLY A 578 0.66 0.27 42.22
N ALA A 579 1.78 0.28 41.49
CA ALA A 579 3.07 0.74 42.00
C ALA A 579 3.34 2.23 41.74
N VAL A 580 2.54 2.88 40.89
CA VAL A 580 2.63 4.32 40.65
C VAL A 580 2.22 5.06 41.94
N PRO A 581 3.10 5.91 42.51
CA PRO A 581 2.88 6.55 43.81
C PRO A 581 1.85 7.68 43.80
#